data_AF-A0A2W4LZ88-F1
#
_entry.id   AF-A0A2W4LZ88-F1
#
_cell.length_a   1.000
_cell.length_b   1.000
_cell.length_c   1.000
_cell.angle_alpha   90.00
_cell.angle_beta   90.00
_cell.angle_gamma   90.00
#
_symmetry.space_group_name_H-M   'P 1'
#
loop_
_entity.id
_entity.type
_entity.pdbx_description
1 polymer ?
#
loop_
_entity_poly.entity_id
_entity_poly.type
_entity_poly.pdbx_seq_one_letter_code
_entity_poly.pdbx_strand_id
1 'polypeptide(L)'
;MNERTIAALVVFVTLALASPAQAGGWATVTLDEVPDAPRAGEALEIGFTIRQHGREPVDVHTFGGEMPLLQARHTESGETVEFVARKEGPEGHYVVTAAFPRAGDWAWEITAAPFAGTRFEPLTVVEAGAARTGAVEGLAALPLRQAMALSGAALLVIAAGLAVYSRLRAPGQRRLEPAR
;
A
#
# COMPACT_ATOMS: atom_id res chain seq x y z
N MET A 1 15.94 -53.92 27.57
CA MET A 1 14.75 -53.05 27.38
C MET A 1 13.63 -53.93 26.88
N ASN A 2 12.48 -53.99 27.57
CA ASN A 2 11.40 -54.91 27.20
C ASN A 2 10.48 -54.28 26.13
N GLU A 3 9.68 -55.10 25.45
CA GLU A 3 8.80 -54.67 24.34
C GLU A 3 7.88 -53.51 24.73
N ARG A 4 7.44 -53.48 25.99
CA ARG A 4 6.59 -52.42 26.55
C ARG A 4 7.32 -51.07 26.59
N THR A 5 8.60 -51.06 26.98
CA THR A 5 9.41 -49.83 26.98
C THR A 5 9.65 -49.33 25.56
N ILE A 6 9.87 -50.23 24.59
CA ILE A 6 10.07 -49.86 23.19
C ILE A 6 8.78 -49.26 22.61
N ALA A 7 7.63 -49.91 22.84
CA ALA A 7 6.34 -49.41 22.40
C ALA A 7 6.03 -48.02 22.99
N ALA A 8 6.26 -47.82 24.30
CA ALA A 8 6.06 -46.53 24.95
C ALA A 8 6.95 -45.42 24.38
N LEU A 9 8.22 -45.74 24.11
CA LEU A 9 9.16 -44.79 23.51
C LEU A 9 8.74 -44.41 22.08
N VAL A 10 8.34 -45.39 21.27
CA VAL A 10 7.85 -45.15 19.90
C VAL A 10 6.63 -44.24 19.92
N VAL A 11 5.63 -44.55 20.75
CA VAL A 11 4.44 -43.71 20.90
C VAL A 11 4.81 -42.30 21.33
N PHE A 12 5.68 -42.14 22.34
CA PHE A 12 6.11 -40.83 22.81
C PHE A 12 6.82 -40.02 21.71
N VAL A 13 7.72 -40.64 20.96
CA VAL A 13 8.43 -39.99 19.84
C VAL A 13 7.44 -39.60 18.73
N THR A 14 6.48 -40.47 18.39
CA THR A 14 5.45 -40.14 17.40
C THR A 14 4.56 -38.98 17.83
N LEU A 15 4.16 -38.91 19.11
CA LEU A 15 3.39 -37.79 19.64
C LEU A 15 4.20 -36.49 19.71
N ALA A 16 5.48 -36.57 20.06
CA ALA A 16 6.37 -35.39 20.10
C ALA A 16 6.64 -34.81 18.71
N LEU A 17 6.58 -35.65 17.67
CA LEU A 17 6.72 -35.25 16.26
C LEU A 17 5.38 -34.89 15.60
N ALA A 18 4.26 -35.12 16.27
CA ALA A 18 2.95 -34.75 15.73
C ALA A 18 2.84 -33.23 15.67
N SER A 19 2.76 -32.67 14.46
CA SER A 19 2.42 -31.26 14.29
C SER A 19 1.00 -31.03 14.83
N PRO A 20 0.74 -29.94 15.57
CA PRO A 20 -0.61 -29.61 15.99
C PRO A 20 -1.48 -29.45 14.75
N ALA A 21 -2.54 -30.26 14.64
CA ALA A 21 -3.60 -30.00 13.69
C ALA A 21 -4.29 -28.71 14.15
N GLN A 22 -4.06 -27.60 13.44
CA GLN A 22 -4.74 -26.33 13.64
C GLN A 22 -6.22 -26.51 13.26
N ALA A 23 -7.02 -27.04 14.18
CA ALA A 23 -8.48 -27.11 14.08
C ALA A 23 -9.14 -25.92 14.79
N GLY A 24 -8.51 -24.73 14.72
CA GLY A 24 -8.96 -23.52 15.39
C GLY A 24 -9.35 -22.43 14.39
N GLY A 25 -10.61 -21.98 14.47
CA GLY A 25 -11.03 -20.66 13.98
C GLY A 25 -11.04 -20.49 12.47
N TRP A 26 -12.10 -20.97 11.81
CA TRP A 26 -12.33 -20.70 10.39
C TRP A 26 -12.69 -19.22 10.21
N ALA A 27 -11.74 -18.35 9.89
CA ALA A 27 -12.07 -17.10 9.24
C ALA A 27 -12.00 -17.32 7.72
N THR A 28 -12.96 -16.77 7.00
CA THR A 28 -12.97 -16.77 5.53
C THR A 28 -12.85 -15.34 5.05
N VAL A 29 -12.03 -15.13 4.03
CA VAL A 29 -11.96 -13.84 3.34
C VAL A 29 -13.04 -13.82 2.25
N THR A 30 -13.94 -12.85 2.31
CA THR A 30 -14.98 -12.62 1.30
C THR A 30 -14.64 -11.34 0.55
N LEU A 31 -14.43 -11.44 -0.76
CA LEU A 31 -14.22 -10.27 -1.61
C LEU A 31 -15.52 -9.47 -1.73
N ASP A 32 -15.41 -8.14 -1.78
CA ASP A 32 -16.56 -7.29 -2.07
C ASP A 32 -17.01 -7.49 -3.52
N GLU A 33 -16.04 -7.60 -4.43
CA GLU A 33 -16.22 -7.89 -5.84
C GLU A 33 -15.04 -8.74 -6.35
N VAL A 34 -15.32 -9.63 -7.30
CA VAL A 34 -14.27 -10.39 -7.98
C VAL A 34 -13.60 -9.46 -8.99
N PRO A 35 -12.26 -9.27 -8.94
CA PRO A 35 -11.60 -8.39 -9.89
C PRO A 35 -11.81 -8.84 -11.34
N ASP A 36 -12.30 -7.93 -12.18
CA ASP A 36 -12.52 -8.19 -13.60
C ASP A 36 -11.35 -7.66 -14.45
N ALA A 37 -10.66 -8.58 -15.12
CA ALA A 37 -9.59 -8.33 -16.10
C ALA A 37 -8.58 -7.22 -15.71
N PRO A 38 -7.88 -7.32 -14.55
CA PRO A 38 -6.86 -6.34 -14.18
C PRO A 38 -5.73 -6.29 -15.19
N ARG A 39 -5.13 -5.11 -15.36
CA ARG A 39 -4.03 -4.88 -16.30
C ARG A 39 -2.69 -4.94 -15.61
N ALA A 40 -1.71 -5.50 -16.30
CA ALA A 40 -0.33 -5.51 -15.83
C ALA A 40 0.19 -4.08 -15.59
N GLY A 41 0.83 -3.85 -14.44
CA GLY A 41 1.42 -2.58 -14.03
C GLY A 41 0.42 -1.51 -13.56
N GLU A 42 -0.89 -1.74 -13.71
CA GLU A 42 -1.92 -0.83 -13.18
C GLU A 42 -2.27 -1.21 -11.74
N ALA A 43 -2.55 -0.19 -10.91
CA ALA A 43 -3.00 -0.41 -9.54
C ALA A 43 -4.47 -0.87 -9.53
N LEU A 44 -4.74 -1.97 -8.82
CA LEU A 44 -6.05 -2.53 -8.57
C LEU A 44 -6.33 -2.45 -7.06
N GLU A 45 -7.45 -1.85 -6.69
CA GLU A 45 -7.96 -1.94 -5.32
C GLU A 45 -8.86 -3.17 -5.17
N ILE A 46 -8.59 -3.97 -4.15
CA ILE A 46 -9.37 -5.16 -3.81
C ILE A 46 -9.88 -4.97 -2.38
N GLY A 47 -11.19 -4.77 -2.25
CA GLY A 47 -11.90 -4.73 -0.97
C GLY A 47 -12.36 -6.12 -0.54
N PHE A 48 -12.27 -6.40 0.76
CA PHE A 48 -12.69 -7.68 1.31
C PHE A 48 -13.04 -7.58 2.80
N THR A 49 -13.88 -8.52 3.24
CA THR A 49 -14.26 -8.71 4.65
C THR A 49 -13.76 -10.06 5.17
N ILE A 50 -13.13 -10.04 6.34
CA ILE A 50 -12.74 -11.25 7.08
C ILE A 50 -13.91 -11.67 7.97
N ARG A 51 -14.38 -12.91 7.84
CA ARG A 51 -15.58 -13.39 8.54
C ARG A 51 -15.32 -14.67 9.34
N GLN A 52 -15.62 -14.67 10.64
CA GLN A 52 -15.65 -15.88 11.44
C GLN A 52 -16.78 -16.80 11.01
N HIS A 53 -16.44 -18.07 10.80
CA HIS A 53 -17.34 -19.11 10.31
C HIS A 53 -18.10 -18.69 9.03
N GLY A 54 -17.49 -17.82 8.23
CA GLY A 54 -18.07 -17.24 7.01
C GLY A 54 -19.23 -16.27 7.22
N ARG A 55 -19.54 -15.85 8.46
CA ARG A 55 -20.68 -14.95 8.75
C ARG A 55 -20.26 -13.65 9.39
N GLU A 56 -19.77 -13.69 10.62
CA GLU A 56 -19.56 -12.50 11.43
C GLU A 56 -18.26 -11.80 11.04
N PRO A 57 -18.28 -10.52 10.62
CA PRO A 57 -17.06 -9.76 10.37
C PRO A 57 -16.17 -9.72 11.61
N VAL A 58 -14.85 -9.76 11.42
CA VAL A 58 -13.91 -9.78 12.52
C VAL A 58 -12.66 -8.97 12.24
N ASP A 59 -12.25 -8.17 13.22
CA ASP A 59 -10.93 -7.54 13.21
C ASP A 59 -9.85 -8.53 13.66
N VAL A 60 -8.87 -8.76 12.80
CA VAL A 60 -7.73 -9.65 13.06
C VAL A 60 -6.93 -9.25 14.30
N HIS A 61 -6.86 -7.96 14.63
CA HIS A 61 -6.12 -7.48 15.80
C HIS A 61 -6.74 -7.92 17.12
N THR A 62 -8.06 -8.12 17.16
CA THR A 62 -8.76 -8.67 18.33
C THR A 62 -8.26 -10.08 18.68
N PHE A 63 -7.65 -10.78 17.70
CA PHE A 63 -7.08 -12.12 17.84
C PHE A 63 -5.54 -12.11 17.89
N GLY A 64 -4.92 -10.93 18.07
CA GLY A 64 -3.46 -10.80 18.04
C GLY A 64 -2.86 -10.93 16.65
N GLY A 65 -3.67 -10.77 15.61
CA GLY A 65 -3.26 -10.78 14.21
C GLY A 65 -2.59 -9.49 13.74
N GLU A 66 -1.89 -9.58 12.61
CA GLU A 66 -1.33 -8.44 11.87
C GLU A 66 -2.24 -8.04 10.70
N MET A 67 -1.88 -6.98 9.97
CA MET A 67 -2.58 -6.61 8.75
C MET A 67 -2.62 -7.78 7.76
N PRO A 68 -3.75 -8.02 7.08
CA PRO A 68 -3.83 -9.10 6.09
C PRO A 68 -2.83 -8.93 4.94
N LEU A 69 -2.36 -10.04 4.39
CA LEU A 69 -1.38 -10.09 3.31
C LEU A 69 -1.99 -10.79 2.10
N LEU A 70 -2.03 -10.12 0.95
CA LEU A 70 -2.27 -10.77 -0.33
C LEU A 70 -0.94 -11.32 -0.86
N GLN A 71 -0.91 -12.61 -1.18
CA GLN A 71 0.23 -13.25 -1.84
C GLN A 71 -0.24 -13.84 -3.16
N ALA A 72 0.52 -13.61 -4.22
CA ALA A 72 0.21 -14.14 -5.54
C ALA A 72 1.47 -14.70 -6.22
N ARG A 73 1.27 -15.76 -6.99
CA ARG A 73 2.31 -16.42 -7.78
C ARG A 73 1.85 -16.57 -9.23
N HIS A 74 2.65 -16.04 -10.15
CA HIS A 74 2.45 -16.21 -11.57
C HIS A 74 2.67 -17.68 -11.96
N THR A 75 1.71 -18.27 -12.66
CA THR A 75 1.67 -19.71 -12.90
C THR A 75 2.77 -20.20 -13.83
N GLU A 76 3.12 -19.41 -14.85
CA GLU A 76 4.11 -19.79 -15.86
C GLU A 76 5.55 -19.45 -15.43
N SER A 77 5.79 -18.22 -14.98
CA SER A 77 7.15 -17.76 -14.61
C SER A 77 7.55 -18.14 -13.19
N GLY A 78 6.58 -18.44 -12.33
CA GLY A 78 6.80 -18.65 -10.90
C GLY A 78 7.09 -17.37 -10.11
N GLU A 79 7.01 -16.19 -10.74
CA GLU A 79 7.18 -14.88 -10.08
C GLU A 79 6.17 -14.72 -8.95
N THR A 80 6.58 -14.12 -7.84
CA THR A 80 5.75 -13.94 -6.65
C THR A 80 5.70 -12.49 -6.24
N VAL A 81 4.53 -12.04 -5.81
CA VAL A 81 4.28 -10.68 -5.31
C VAL A 81 3.48 -10.73 -4.02
N GLU A 82 3.69 -9.75 -3.16
CA GLU A 82 3.00 -9.62 -1.88
C GLU A 82 2.52 -8.18 -1.67
N PHE A 83 1.32 -8.02 -1.14
CA PHE A 83 0.71 -6.72 -0.87
C PHE A 83 0.03 -6.72 0.49
N VAL A 84 0.43 -5.78 1.36
CA VAL A 84 -0.17 -5.62 2.69
C VAL A 84 -1.46 -4.83 2.57
N ALA A 85 -2.53 -5.35 3.14
CA ALA A 85 -3.82 -4.67 3.21
C ALA A 85 -3.81 -3.59 4.31
N ARG A 86 -4.75 -2.66 4.19
CA ARG A 86 -5.02 -1.62 5.18
C ARG A 86 -6.47 -1.76 5.64
N LYS A 87 -6.70 -1.51 6.93
CA LYS A 87 -8.06 -1.42 7.47
C LYS A 87 -8.79 -0.23 6.85
N GLU A 88 -10.00 -0.45 6.39
CA GLU A 88 -10.88 0.60 5.84
C GLU A 88 -12.33 0.18 6.07
N GLY A 89 -13.25 1.13 6.27
CA GLY A 89 -14.68 0.80 6.34
C GLY A 89 -15.11 0.11 7.66
N PRO A 90 -16.19 -0.69 7.61
CA PRO A 90 -16.75 -1.37 8.79
C PRO A 90 -15.81 -2.38 9.45
N GLU A 91 -16.24 -2.94 10.58
CA GLU A 91 -15.49 -4.00 11.26
C GLU A 91 -15.18 -5.18 10.31
N GLY A 92 -13.94 -5.66 10.39
CA GLY A 92 -13.44 -6.76 9.57
C GLY A 92 -13.26 -6.46 8.08
N HIS A 93 -13.48 -5.22 7.64
CA HIS A 93 -13.24 -4.81 6.26
C HIS A 93 -11.83 -4.23 6.07
N TYR A 94 -11.21 -4.60 4.95
CA TYR A 94 -9.85 -4.21 4.57
C TYR A 94 -9.80 -3.98 3.06
N VAL A 95 -8.84 -3.17 2.63
CA VAL A 95 -8.54 -2.93 1.22
C VAL A 95 -7.07 -3.17 0.99
N VAL A 96 -6.73 -3.84 -0.11
CA VAL A 96 -5.36 -3.96 -0.61
C VAL A 96 -5.24 -3.28 -1.97
N THR A 97 -4.20 -2.47 -2.14
CA THR A 97 -3.83 -1.89 -3.44
C THR A 97 -2.72 -2.75 -4.04
N ALA A 98 -3.06 -3.57 -5.02
CA ALA A 98 -2.16 -4.51 -5.69
C ALA A 98 -1.79 -4.02 -7.09
N ALA A 99 -0.57 -4.32 -7.54
CA ALA A 99 -0.15 -4.06 -8.92
C ALA A 99 0.62 -5.27 -9.44
N PHE A 100 0.01 -6.01 -10.38
CA PHE A 100 0.62 -7.22 -10.93
C PHE A 100 1.59 -6.83 -12.04
N PRO A 101 2.88 -7.20 -11.96
CA PRO A 101 3.90 -6.68 -12.89
C PRO A 101 3.79 -7.25 -14.31
N ARG A 102 3.05 -8.36 -14.48
CA ARG A 102 3.00 -9.15 -15.70
C ARG A 102 1.59 -9.70 -15.95
N ALA A 103 1.22 -9.75 -17.22
CA ALA A 103 0.03 -10.42 -17.72
C ALA A 103 0.18 -11.95 -17.68
N GLY A 104 -0.94 -12.64 -17.49
CA GLY A 104 -1.02 -14.08 -17.33
C GLY A 104 -1.83 -14.46 -16.10
N ASP A 105 -1.85 -15.75 -15.78
CA ASP A 105 -2.61 -16.27 -14.65
C ASP A 105 -1.81 -16.22 -13.36
N TRP A 106 -2.46 -15.78 -12.29
CA TRP A 106 -1.89 -15.69 -10.96
C TRP A 106 -2.69 -16.56 -9.99
N ALA A 107 -2.03 -17.54 -9.37
CA ALA A 107 -2.57 -18.23 -8.20
C ALA A 107 -2.38 -17.32 -6.98
N TRP A 108 -3.44 -17.06 -6.22
CA TRP A 108 -3.39 -16.06 -5.16
C TRP A 108 -4.24 -16.42 -3.95
N GLU A 109 -3.84 -15.87 -2.80
CA GLU A 109 -4.52 -16.02 -1.53
C GLU A 109 -4.41 -14.75 -0.69
N ILE A 110 -5.35 -14.58 0.24
CA ILE A 110 -5.28 -13.56 1.29
C ILE A 110 -5.13 -14.26 2.63
N THR A 111 -4.04 -13.96 3.33
CA THR A 111 -3.72 -14.47 4.66
C THR A 111 -4.06 -13.44 5.72
N ALA A 112 -4.85 -13.86 6.70
CA ALA A 112 -5.31 -13.04 7.81
C ALA A 112 -4.92 -13.68 9.14
N ALA A 113 -3.64 -13.56 9.54
CA ALA A 113 -3.16 -14.15 10.77
C ALA A 113 -4.01 -13.70 11.98
N PRO A 114 -4.27 -14.58 12.98
CA PRO A 114 -3.77 -15.94 13.10
C PRO A 114 -4.57 -16.99 12.29
N PHE A 115 -5.54 -16.58 11.47
CA PHE A 115 -6.33 -17.49 10.66
C PHE A 115 -5.57 -17.95 9.41
N ALA A 116 -5.98 -19.10 8.88
CA ALA A 116 -5.42 -19.64 7.64
C ALA A 116 -5.75 -18.75 6.42
N GLY A 117 -4.90 -18.81 5.40
CA GLY A 117 -5.13 -18.10 4.14
C GLY A 117 -6.34 -18.63 3.37
N THR A 118 -7.09 -17.72 2.76
CA THR A 118 -8.18 -18.04 1.83
C THR A 118 -7.65 -17.97 0.40
N ARG A 119 -7.69 -19.10 -0.32
CA ARG A 119 -7.33 -19.19 -1.74
C ARG A 119 -8.53 -18.85 -2.61
N PHE A 120 -8.26 -18.17 -3.72
CA PHE A 120 -9.25 -17.80 -4.71
C PHE A 120 -8.98 -18.49 -6.04
N GLU A 121 -9.97 -18.43 -6.93
CA GLU A 121 -9.77 -18.83 -8.33
C GLU A 121 -8.63 -18.01 -8.96
N PRO A 122 -7.84 -18.61 -9.88
CA PRO A 122 -6.75 -17.90 -10.53
C PRO A 122 -7.21 -16.57 -11.14
N LEU A 123 -6.42 -15.53 -10.90
CA LEU A 123 -6.68 -14.21 -11.46
C LEU A 123 -5.96 -14.07 -12.79
N THR A 124 -6.71 -13.87 -13.87
CA THR A 124 -6.13 -13.58 -15.19
C THR A 124 -5.86 -12.10 -15.33
N VAL A 125 -4.58 -11.72 -15.34
CA VAL A 125 -4.11 -10.35 -15.58
C VAL A 125 -3.89 -10.19 -17.08
N VAL A 126 -4.47 -9.15 -17.68
CA VAL A 126 -4.30 -8.85 -19.10
C VAL A 126 -3.13 -7.90 -19.32
N GLU A 127 -2.66 -7.84 -20.57
CA GLU A 127 -1.58 -6.92 -20.95
C GLU A 127 -1.91 -5.47 -20.61
N ALA A 128 -0.86 -4.72 -20.25
CA ALA A 128 -0.98 -3.28 -20.10
C ALA A 128 -1.50 -2.71 -21.42
N GLY A 129 -2.57 -1.92 -21.35
CA GLY A 129 -3.00 -1.16 -22.52
C GLY A 129 -1.85 -0.23 -22.93
N ALA A 130 -1.62 -0.07 -24.23
CA ALA A 130 -0.71 0.96 -24.71
C ALA A 130 -1.11 2.28 -24.04
N ALA A 131 -0.27 2.77 -23.12
CA ALA A 131 -0.53 4.01 -22.42
C ALA A 131 -0.81 5.05 -23.49
N ARG A 132 -1.96 5.73 -23.41
CA ARG A 132 -2.14 6.93 -24.22
C ARG A 132 -1.07 7.89 -23.72
N THR A 133 0.00 8.03 -24.49
CA THR A 133 1.04 9.05 -24.34
C THR A 133 0.41 10.42 -24.61
N GLY A 134 -0.55 10.83 -23.79
CA GLY A 134 -1.39 12.01 -24.00
C GLY A 134 -1.33 13.02 -22.86
N ALA A 135 -0.45 12.81 -21.87
CA ALA A 135 -0.36 13.68 -20.68
C ALA A 135 0.89 14.57 -20.62
N VAL A 136 1.76 14.56 -21.63
CA VAL A 136 2.92 15.48 -21.70
C VAL A 136 2.90 16.47 -22.87
N GLU A 137 1.93 16.39 -23.79
CA GLU A 137 1.78 17.39 -24.86
C GLU A 137 1.30 18.76 -24.34
N GLY A 138 0.76 18.85 -23.11
CA GLY A 138 0.29 20.10 -22.52
C GLY A 138 1.38 21.02 -21.96
N LEU A 139 2.61 20.53 -21.76
CA LEU A 139 3.72 21.33 -21.18
C LEU A 139 4.82 21.67 -22.18
N ALA A 140 4.79 21.10 -23.39
CA ALA A 140 5.82 21.32 -24.42
C ALA A 140 5.45 22.40 -25.46
N ALA A 141 4.36 23.15 -25.26
CA ALA A 141 3.92 24.20 -26.18
C ALA A 141 3.61 25.53 -25.48
N LEU A 142 4.50 26.00 -24.61
CA LEU A 142 4.57 27.44 -24.35
C LEU A 142 5.48 28.08 -25.40
N PRO A 143 4.99 29.00 -26.26
CA PRO A 143 5.86 29.69 -27.20
C PRO A 143 6.94 30.44 -26.40
N LEU A 144 8.20 30.29 -26.80
CA LEU A 144 9.41 30.84 -26.16
C LEU A 144 9.33 32.35 -25.80
N ARG A 145 8.37 33.09 -26.37
CA ARG A 145 8.08 34.48 -25.99
C ARG A 145 7.51 34.64 -24.58
N GLN A 146 6.89 33.63 -23.97
CA GLN A 146 6.35 33.73 -22.60
C GLN A 146 7.36 33.36 -21.50
N ALA A 147 8.45 32.65 -21.83
CA ALA A 147 9.47 32.27 -20.85
C ALA A 147 10.38 33.45 -20.41
N MET A 148 10.39 34.57 -21.14
CA MET A 148 11.18 35.75 -20.76
C MET A 148 10.44 36.78 -19.91
N ALA A 149 9.21 36.50 -19.44
CA ALA A 149 8.46 37.41 -18.58
C ALA A 149 8.59 37.11 -17.07
N LEU A 150 9.22 36.01 -16.65
CA LEU A 150 9.29 35.61 -15.24
C LEU A 150 10.70 35.64 -14.61
N SER A 151 11.74 35.99 -15.36
CA SER A 151 13.07 36.28 -14.78
C SER A 151 13.25 37.74 -14.35
N GLY A 152 12.31 38.64 -14.69
CA GLY A 152 12.33 40.04 -14.27
C GLY A 152 11.56 40.34 -12.97
N ALA A 153 10.57 39.50 -12.62
CA ALA A 153 9.71 39.76 -11.46
C ALA A 153 10.30 39.27 -10.12
N ALA A 154 11.16 38.24 -10.13
CA ALA A 154 11.78 37.72 -8.90
C ALA A 154 12.92 38.61 -8.36
N LEU A 155 13.62 39.36 -9.23
CA LEU A 155 14.70 40.27 -8.82
C LEU A 155 14.19 41.63 -8.29
N LEU A 156 12.97 42.05 -8.66
CA LEU A 156 12.37 43.31 -8.17
C LEU A 156 11.77 43.20 -6.77
N VAL A 157 11.27 42.01 -6.37
CA VAL A 157 10.69 41.81 -5.03
C VAL A 157 11.77 41.79 -3.93
N ILE A 158 12.95 41.23 -4.23
CA ILE A 158 14.08 41.18 -3.30
C ILE A 158 14.72 42.57 -3.12
N ALA A 159 14.84 43.36 -4.20
CA ALA A 159 15.36 44.73 -4.13
C ALA A 159 14.41 45.71 -3.43
N ALA A 160 13.10 45.57 -3.65
CA ALA A 160 12.08 46.41 -2.98
C ALA A 160 12.00 46.11 -1.46
N GLY A 161 12.13 44.84 -1.06
CA GLY A 161 12.15 44.45 0.36
C GLY A 161 13.34 45.04 1.14
N LEU A 162 14.52 45.07 0.53
CA LEU A 162 15.74 45.60 1.17
C LEU A 162 15.73 47.15 1.28
N ALA A 163 15.12 47.83 0.32
CA ALA A 163 14.96 49.29 0.32
C ALA A 163 13.93 49.78 1.37
N VAL A 164 12.86 49.02 1.61
CA VAL A 164 11.88 49.33 2.66
C VAL A 164 12.47 49.07 4.05
N TYR A 165 13.22 47.97 4.22
CA TYR A 165 13.88 47.65 5.50
C TYR A 165 14.92 48.70 5.94
N SER A 166 15.70 49.24 5.01
CA SER A 166 16.70 50.30 5.31
C SER A 166 16.08 51.66 5.61
N ARG A 167 14.90 51.98 5.05
CA ARG A 167 14.19 53.25 5.33
C ARG A 167 13.41 53.23 6.65
N LEU A 168 12.93 52.07 7.09
CA LEU A 168 12.20 51.96 8.37
C LEU A 168 13.13 51.91 9.60
N ARG A 169 14.44 51.67 9.40
CA ARG A 169 15.43 51.66 10.48
C ARG A 169 16.14 53.00 10.73
N ALA A 170 15.78 54.06 10.00
CA ALA A 170 16.34 55.39 10.23
C ALA A 170 15.31 56.37 10.82
N PRO A 171 15.09 56.33 12.14
CA PRO A 171 14.74 57.53 12.89
C PRO A 171 15.75 57.78 14.03
N GLY A 172 16.43 58.94 14.01
CA GLY A 172 17.06 59.41 15.26
C GLY A 172 18.24 60.37 15.23
N GLN A 173 18.44 61.25 14.24
CA GLN A 173 19.20 62.50 14.48
C GLN A 173 18.51 63.72 13.88
N ARG A 174 17.55 64.29 14.63
CA ARG A 174 17.30 65.74 14.65
C ARG A 174 18.11 66.27 15.84
N ARG A 175 19.20 67.01 15.63
CA ARG A 175 19.26 68.48 15.52
C ARG A 175 18.55 69.18 16.68
N LEU A 176 19.33 69.81 17.57
CA LEU A 176 18.92 71.00 18.32
C LEU A 176 19.93 72.12 18.01
N GLU A 177 19.39 73.30 17.76
CA GLU A 177 20.01 74.52 17.20
C GLU A 177 20.99 75.25 18.13
N PRO A 178 21.78 76.22 17.62
CA PRO A 178 22.20 77.38 18.39
C PRO A 178 21.13 78.50 18.31
N ALA A 179 20.58 78.88 19.45
CA ALA A 179 19.89 80.16 19.63
C ALA A 179 20.92 81.31 19.75
N ARG A 180 20.50 82.49 19.29
CA ARG A 180 21.22 83.76 19.42
C ARG A 180 21.50 84.14 20.86
#